data_AF-A0A1G1VUI7-F1
#
_entry.id   AF-A0A1G1VUI7-F1
#
_cell.length_a   1.000
_cell.length_b   1.000
_cell.length_c   1.000
_cell.angle_alpha   90.00
_cell.angle_beta   90.00
_cell.angle_gamma   90.00
#
_symmetry.space_group_name_H-M   'P 1'
#
loop_
_entity.id
_entity.type
_entity.pdbx_description
1 polymer ?
#
loop_
_entity_poly.entity_id
_entity_poly.type
_entity_poly.pdbx_seq_one_letter_code
_entity_poly.pdbx_strand_id
1 'polypeptide(L)'
;MEIKTLNQLSFILPPVKKVGLVGLIFFIWLLNILSPLTTFERAKLVVLLRPRDPNAHLRLSELAAEALDTSLARREFDRAITLLNSSQPSIRGISSRFEEVGTFVFAERTITQEIDNLKKVVNRYPGSRDLYLRMAIQSYRLSDLQLASSYWRLARELDPNHPEVLEIGVLLGMGI
;
A
#
# COMPACT_ATOMS: atom_id res chain seq x y z
N MET A 1 -16.69 62.62 28.75
CA MET A 1 -15.65 62.90 27.74
C MET A 1 -14.31 62.71 28.43
N GLU A 2 -13.70 61.54 28.23
CA GLU A 2 -12.25 61.33 27.96
C GLU A 2 -12.00 59.81 27.98
N ILE A 3 -11.60 59.30 26.81
CA ILE A 3 -11.11 57.94 26.61
C ILE A 3 -9.63 58.08 26.26
N LYS A 4 -8.76 57.41 27.03
CA LYS A 4 -7.42 56.89 26.69
C LYS A 4 -6.75 56.45 28.02
N THR A 5 -6.12 55.30 28.20
CA THR A 5 -5.45 54.37 27.26
C THR A 5 -5.30 52.98 27.89
N LEU A 6 -5.27 51.98 27.00
CA LEU A 6 -4.75 50.63 27.21
C LEU A 6 -3.38 50.59 27.92
N ASN A 7 -3.29 49.84 29.01
CA ASN A 7 -2.26 48.83 29.29
C ASN A 7 -2.24 48.60 30.80
N GLN A 8 -2.54 47.37 31.21
CA GLN A 8 -1.76 46.54 32.15
C GLN A 8 -2.46 45.18 32.26
N LEU A 9 -2.51 44.49 31.11
CA LEU A 9 -2.77 43.06 31.04
C LEU A 9 -1.47 42.34 31.45
N SER A 10 -1.15 42.35 32.74
CA SER A 10 -0.20 41.37 33.29
C SER A 10 -0.97 40.08 33.55
N PHE A 11 -1.24 39.34 32.47
CA PHE A 11 -1.57 37.92 32.56
C PHE A 11 -0.33 37.24 33.16
N ILE A 12 -0.33 37.07 34.47
CA ILE A 12 0.66 36.28 35.20
C ILE A 12 0.41 34.83 34.80
N LEU A 13 0.95 34.43 33.65
CA LEU A 13 1.25 33.03 33.39
C LEU A 13 2.28 32.63 34.45
N PRO A 14 1.98 31.65 35.33
CA PRO A 14 3.02 31.10 36.17
C PRO A 14 4.16 30.60 35.26
N PRO A 15 5.43 30.73 35.69
CA PRO A 15 6.52 30.17 34.93
C PRO A 15 6.32 28.65 34.87
N VAL A 16 5.82 28.14 33.74
CA VAL A 16 5.86 26.72 33.45
C VAL A 16 7.33 26.38 33.43
N LYS A 17 7.80 25.79 34.54
CA LYS A 17 9.20 25.47 34.79
C LYS A 17 9.74 24.75 33.56
N LYS A 18 10.78 25.29 32.91
CA LYS A 18 11.47 24.70 31.75
C LYS A 18 11.90 23.23 31.97
N VAL A 19 11.90 22.78 33.23
CA VAL A 19 12.08 21.39 33.69
C VAL A 19 11.02 20.44 33.10
N GLY A 20 9.79 20.89 32.88
CA GLY A 20 8.71 20.04 32.34
C GLY A 20 8.94 19.61 30.89
N LEU A 21 9.45 20.51 30.03
CA LEU A 21 9.67 20.21 28.61
C LEU A 21 10.89 19.31 28.39
N VAL A 22 12.00 19.59 29.09
CA VAL A 22 13.21 18.74 29.00
C VAL A 22 12.94 17.35 29.58
N GLY A 23 12.21 17.28 30.70
CA GLY A 23 11.77 16.00 31.26
C GLY A 23 10.82 15.24 30.33
N LEU A 24 9.90 15.93 29.65
CA LEU A 24 9.01 15.32 28.67
C LEU A 24 9.76 14.82 27.44
N ILE A 25 10.72 15.58 26.90
CA ILE A 25 11.56 15.14 25.78
C ILE A 25 12.40 13.92 26.18
N PHE A 26 13.00 13.94 27.37
CA PHE A 26 13.74 12.80 27.90
C PHE A 26 12.84 11.58 28.10
N PHE A 27 11.61 11.77 28.59
CA PHE A 27 10.64 10.69 28.79
C PHE A 27 10.14 10.11 27.45
N ILE A 28 9.88 10.94 26.44
CA ILE A 28 9.53 10.48 25.08
C ILE A 28 10.71 9.71 24.46
N TRP A 29 11.94 10.20 24.64
CA TRP A 29 13.15 9.52 24.18
C TRP A 29 13.34 8.17 24.89
N LEU A 30 13.11 8.12 26.21
CA LEU A 30 13.16 6.91 27.01
C LEU A 30 12.09 5.90 26.59
N LEU A 31 10.85 6.34 26.35
CA LEU A 31 9.78 5.51 25.83
C LEU A 31 10.11 4.94 24.44
N ASN A 32 10.82 5.70 23.60
CA ASN A 32 11.27 5.23 22.28
C ASN A 32 12.33 4.13 22.41
N ILE A 33 13.27 4.24 23.36
CA ILE A 33 14.30 3.22 23.62
C ILE A 33 13.71 1.93 24.21
N LEU A 34 12.73 2.06 25.11
CA LEU A 34 12.07 0.90 25.71
C LEU A 34 11.00 0.28 24.79
N SER A 35 10.70 0.90 23.63
CA SER A 35 9.72 0.35 22.71
C SER A 35 10.21 -0.99 22.15
N PRO A 36 9.40 -2.06 22.23
CA PRO A 36 9.80 -3.32 21.66
C PRO A 36 9.94 -3.15 20.15
N LEU A 37 10.97 -3.77 19.56
CA LEU A 37 11.17 -3.78 18.11
C LEU A 37 9.86 -4.19 17.42
N THR A 38 9.53 -3.51 16.33
CA THR A 38 8.38 -3.91 15.51
C THR A 38 8.68 -5.24 14.81
N THR A 39 7.65 -5.90 14.29
CA THR A 39 7.84 -7.09 13.44
C THR A 39 8.75 -6.79 12.25
N PHE A 40 8.61 -5.61 11.66
CA PHE A 40 9.44 -5.12 10.56
C PHE A 40 10.91 -4.92 10.96
N GLU A 41 11.19 -4.26 12.09
CA GLU A 41 12.57 -4.07 12.56
C GLU A 41 13.22 -5.40 12.96
N ARG A 42 12.46 -6.32 13.56
CA ARG A 42 12.94 -7.69 13.81
C ARG A 42 13.29 -8.42 12.51
N ALA A 43 12.49 -8.28 11.46
CA ALA A 43 12.78 -8.92 10.18
C ALA A 43 14.08 -8.40 9.55
N LYS A 44 14.36 -7.09 9.63
CA LYS A 44 15.65 -6.52 9.22
C LYS A 44 16.82 -7.15 9.97
N LEU A 45 16.70 -7.31 11.30
CA LEU A 45 17.71 -7.98 12.10
C LEU A 45 17.89 -9.45 11.71
N VAL A 46 16.82 -10.18 11.41
CA VAL A 46 16.90 -11.57 10.95
C VAL A 46 17.68 -11.68 9.64
N VAL A 47 17.46 -10.76 8.69
CA VAL A 47 18.25 -10.70 7.45
C VAL A 47 19.73 -10.43 7.73
N LEU A 48 20.05 -9.52 8.67
CA LEU A 48 21.44 -9.25 9.06
C LEU A 48 22.12 -10.48 9.69
N LEU A 49 21.39 -11.24 10.52
CA LEU A 49 21.90 -12.44 11.17
C LEU A 49 21.95 -13.65 10.24
N ARG A 50 21.09 -13.70 9.22
CA ARG A 50 20.94 -14.82 8.28
C ARG A 50 20.89 -14.31 6.82
N PRO A 51 21.97 -13.71 6.30
CA PRO A 51 21.96 -13.02 5.01
C PRO A 51 21.91 -13.95 3.78
N ARG A 52 21.87 -15.28 4.00
CA ARG A 52 21.75 -16.29 2.94
C ARG A 52 20.47 -17.12 3.07
N ASP A 53 19.59 -16.80 4.02
CA ASP A 53 18.31 -17.47 4.19
C ASP A 53 17.24 -16.82 3.29
N PRO A 54 16.76 -17.51 2.24
CA PRO A 54 15.75 -16.94 1.35
C PRO A 54 14.43 -16.62 2.06
N ASN A 55 14.08 -17.33 3.14
CA ASN A 55 12.85 -17.05 3.90
C ASN A 55 12.97 -15.78 4.75
N ALA A 56 14.18 -15.45 5.22
CA ALA A 56 14.43 -14.19 5.94
C ALA A 56 14.17 -12.99 5.01
N HIS A 57 14.71 -13.05 3.79
CA HIS A 57 14.48 -12.04 2.76
C HIS A 57 13.02 -11.98 2.32
N LEU A 58 12.34 -13.13 2.13
CA LEU A 58 10.92 -13.15 1.79
C LEU A 58 10.06 -12.49 2.87
N ARG A 59 10.33 -12.77 4.15
CA ARG A 59 9.57 -12.17 5.26
C ARG A 59 9.80 -10.67 5.36
N LEU A 60 11.03 -10.19 5.13
CA LEU A 60 11.29 -8.75 5.09
C LEU A 60 10.58 -8.08 3.92
N SER A 61 10.53 -8.74 2.76
CA SER A 61 9.80 -8.26 1.59
C SER A 61 8.30 -8.08 1.86
N GLU A 62 7.66 -9.10 2.44
CA GLU A 62 6.25 -9.10 2.84
C GLU A 62 5.93 -7.93 3.78
N LEU A 63 6.70 -7.78 4.86
CA LEU A 63 6.51 -6.72 5.85
C LEU A 63 6.83 -5.32 5.28
N ALA A 64 7.78 -5.22 4.36
CA ALA A 64 8.07 -3.97 3.65
C ALA A 64 6.90 -3.55 2.76
N ALA A 65 6.25 -4.51 2.09
CA ALA A 65 5.06 -4.24 1.28
C ALA A 65 3.86 -3.83 2.15
N GLU A 66 3.67 -4.45 3.33
CA GLU A 66 2.67 -4.01 4.32
C GLU A 66 2.95 -2.58 4.82
N ALA A 67 4.23 -2.22 4.98
CA ALA A 67 4.67 -0.88 5.37
C ALA A 67 4.68 0.14 4.20
N LEU A 68 4.20 -0.25 3.01
CA LEU A 68 4.20 0.54 1.78
C LEU A 68 5.61 0.95 1.27
N ASP A 69 6.68 0.33 1.76
CA ASP A 69 8.03 0.47 1.22
C ASP A 69 8.21 -0.50 0.04
N THR A 70 7.58 -0.15 -1.08
CA THR A 70 7.60 -0.96 -2.32
C THR A 70 9.00 -1.15 -2.89
N SER A 71 9.92 -0.23 -2.58
CA SER A 71 11.31 -0.29 -3.03
C SER A 71 12.06 -1.37 -2.28
N LEU A 72 11.98 -1.39 -0.95
CA LEU A 72 12.56 -2.46 -0.14
C LEU A 72 11.88 -3.80 -0.40
N ALA A 73 10.54 -3.83 -0.49
CA ALA A 73 9.78 -5.04 -0.75
C ALA A 73 10.29 -5.79 -2.00
N ARG A 74 10.46 -5.07 -3.11
CA ARG A 74 10.95 -5.64 -4.37
C ARG A 74 12.38 -6.15 -4.25
N ARG A 75 13.29 -5.33 -3.70
CA ARG A 75 14.71 -5.73 -3.55
C ARG A 75 14.87 -7.01 -2.74
N GLU A 76 14.16 -7.11 -1.62
CA GLU A 76 14.24 -8.26 -0.74
C GLU A 76 13.54 -9.50 -1.35
N PHE A 77 12.45 -9.31 -2.11
CA PHE A 77 11.82 -10.39 -2.87
C PHE A 77 12.79 -10.98 -3.91
N ASP A 78 13.40 -10.13 -4.73
CA ASP A 78 14.35 -10.53 -5.76
C ASP A 78 15.55 -11.27 -5.15
N ARG A 79 16.01 -10.79 -3.98
CA ARG A 79 17.07 -11.46 -3.23
C ARG A 79 16.63 -12.84 -2.74
N ALA A 80 15.42 -12.97 -2.21
CA ALA A 80 14.86 -14.24 -1.76
C ALA A 80 14.80 -15.26 -2.90
N ILE A 81 14.29 -14.87 -4.07
CA ILE A 81 14.22 -15.72 -5.27
C ILE A 81 15.62 -16.12 -5.76
N THR A 82 16.56 -15.17 -5.81
CA THR A 82 17.94 -15.45 -6.22
C THR A 82 18.59 -16.49 -5.31
N LEU A 83 18.43 -16.35 -3.99
CA LEU A 83 18.97 -17.28 -3.00
C LEU A 83 18.31 -18.65 -3.11
N LEU A 84 16.99 -18.71 -3.24
CA LEU A 84 16.23 -19.95 -3.42
C LEU A 84 16.78 -20.74 -4.62
N ASN A 85 16.85 -20.09 -5.80
CA ASN A 85 17.33 -20.71 -7.04
C ASN A 85 18.81 -21.15 -6.94
N SER A 86 19.65 -20.38 -6.25
CA SER A 86 21.06 -20.72 -6.05
C SER A 86 21.27 -21.92 -5.10
N SER A 87 20.37 -22.11 -4.14
CA SER A 87 20.48 -23.15 -3.12
C SER A 87 19.89 -24.49 -3.55
N GLN A 88 18.87 -24.48 -4.41
CA GLN A 88 18.14 -25.68 -4.83
C GLN A 88 17.77 -25.59 -6.33
N PRO A 89 18.74 -25.77 -7.24
CA PRO A 89 18.51 -25.62 -8.68
C PRO A 89 17.47 -26.58 -9.27
N SER A 90 17.14 -27.66 -8.54
CA SER A 90 16.28 -28.76 -8.97
C SER A 90 14.81 -28.63 -8.54
N ILE A 91 14.44 -27.66 -7.69
CA ILE A 91 13.01 -27.42 -7.40
C ILE A 91 12.41 -26.67 -8.59
N ARG A 92 11.75 -27.44 -9.46
CA ARG A 92 10.80 -26.92 -10.46
C ARG A 92 9.64 -26.24 -9.73
N GLY A 93 9.73 -24.94 -9.51
CA GLY A 93 8.63 -24.12 -9.03
C GLY A 93 9.00 -23.25 -7.83
N ILE A 94 8.61 -21.98 -7.91
CA ILE A 94 8.60 -21.08 -6.76
C ILE A 94 7.58 -21.66 -5.76
N SER A 95 7.94 -21.83 -4.48
CA SER A 95 6.97 -22.35 -3.50
C SER A 95 5.75 -21.42 -3.40
N SER A 96 4.56 -21.97 -3.09
CA SER A 96 3.29 -21.23 -3.05
C SER A 96 3.37 -19.91 -2.25
N ARG A 97 4.11 -19.91 -1.15
CA ARG A 97 4.32 -18.71 -0.32
C ARG A 97 5.02 -17.58 -1.08
N PHE A 98 6.01 -17.90 -1.91
CA PHE A 98 6.71 -16.89 -2.69
C PHE A 98 5.83 -16.36 -3.82
N GLU A 99 4.94 -17.18 -4.40
CA GLU A 99 3.96 -16.71 -5.39
C GLU A 99 2.95 -15.74 -4.76
N GLU A 100 2.46 -16.06 -3.57
CA GLU A 100 1.54 -15.22 -2.80
C GLU A 100 2.17 -13.87 -2.47
N VAL A 101 3.36 -13.87 -1.87
CA VAL A 101 4.08 -12.63 -1.55
C VAL A 101 4.43 -11.85 -2.81
N GLY A 102 4.85 -12.52 -3.88
CA GLY A 102 5.15 -11.86 -5.16
C GLY A 102 3.92 -11.15 -5.74
N THR A 103 2.75 -11.79 -5.68
CA THR A 103 1.48 -11.18 -6.13
C THR A 103 1.18 -9.90 -5.37
N PHE A 104 1.44 -9.86 -4.07
CA PHE A 104 1.25 -8.68 -3.24
C PHE A 104 2.31 -7.59 -3.53
N VAL A 105 3.60 -7.96 -3.55
CA VAL A 105 4.73 -7.04 -3.80
C VAL A 105 4.64 -6.36 -5.16
N PHE A 106 4.14 -7.08 -6.17
CA PHE A 106 4.00 -6.59 -7.54
C PHE A 106 2.57 -6.24 -7.92
N ALA A 107 1.63 -6.15 -6.96
CA ALA A 107 0.21 -5.95 -7.24
C ALA A 107 -0.06 -4.78 -8.20
N GLU A 108 0.48 -3.60 -7.93
CA GLU A 108 0.31 -2.41 -8.77
C GLU A 108 0.79 -2.64 -10.22
N ARG A 109 1.97 -3.24 -10.38
CA ARG A 109 2.55 -3.54 -11.68
C ARG A 109 1.70 -4.56 -12.44
N THR A 110 1.30 -5.63 -11.75
CA THR A 110 0.48 -6.71 -12.32
C THR A 110 -0.88 -6.19 -12.75
N ILE A 111 -1.53 -5.36 -11.93
CA ILE A 111 -2.82 -4.75 -12.25
C ILE A 111 -2.68 -3.79 -13.44
N THR A 112 -1.63 -2.96 -13.47
CA THR A 112 -1.37 -2.03 -14.59
C THR A 112 -1.15 -2.78 -15.90
N GLN A 113 -0.35 -3.85 -15.88
CA GLN A 113 -0.09 -4.69 -17.04
C GLN A 113 -1.37 -5.38 -17.56
N GLU A 114 -2.25 -5.80 -16.64
CA GLU A 114 -3.56 -6.36 -17.00
C GLU A 114 -4.45 -5.32 -17.68
N ILE A 115 -4.52 -4.09 -17.15
CA ILE A 115 -5.26 -2.99 -17.77
C ILE A 115 -4.74 -2.74 -19.20
N ASP A 116 -3.43 -2.72 -19.40
CA ASP A 116 -2.83 -2.52 -20.73
C ASP A 116 -3.13 -3.66 -21.71
N ASN A 117 -3.21 -4.90 -21.22
CA ASN A 117 -3.65 -6.04 -22.02
C ASN A 117 -5.13 -5.91 -22.39
N LEU A 118 -6.00 -5.57 -21.43
CA LEU A 118 -7.42 -5.34 -21.67
C LEU A 118 -7.65 -4.23 -22.71
N LYS A 119 -6.89 -3.12 -22.64
CA LYS A 119 -6.93 -2.05 -23.66
C LYS A 119 -6.62 -2.56 -25.07
N LYS A 120 -5.70 -3.52 -25.24
CA LYS A 120 -5.41 -4.12 -26.55
C LYS A 120 -6.55 -5.03 -27.03
N VAL A 121 -7.24 -5.68 -26.12
CA VAL A 121 -8.37 -6.57 -26.45
C VAL A 121 -9.61 -5.75 -26.79
N VAL A 122 -9.92 -4.69 -26.04
CA VAL A 122 -11.10 -3.84 -26.28
C VAL A 122 -11.01 -3.12 -27.63
N ASN A 123 -9.81 -2.78 -28.10
CA ASN A 123 -9.62 -2.25 -29.46
C ASN A 123 -10.09 -3.21 -30.57
N ARG A 124 -10.09 -4.52 -30.31
CA ARG A 124 -10.60 -5.55 -31.24
C ARG A 124 -12.08 -5.86 -31.01
N TYR A 125 -12.56 -5.66 -29.78
CA TYR A 125 -13.92 -5.97 -29.36
C TYR A 125 -14.55 -4.81 -28.56
N PRO A 126 -14.80 -3.65 -29.22
CA PRO A 126 -15.18 -2.42 -28.52
C PRO A 126 -16.58 -2.48 -27.90
N GLY A 127 -17.42 -3.44 -28.29
CA GLY A 127 -18.76 -3.66 -27.74
C GLY A 127 -18.81 -4.65 -26.58
N SER A 128 -17.67 -5.06 -26.01
CA SER A 128 -17.66 -6.01 -24.90
C SER A 128 -17.78 -5.31 -23.55
N ARG A 129 -18.98 -5.37 -22.96
CA ARG A 129 -19.28 -4.91 -21.60
C ARG A 129 -18.33 -5.51 -20.56
N ASP A 130 -18.04 -6.80 -20.65
CA ASP A 130 -17.19 -7.53 -19.70
C ASP A 130 -15.76 -6.99 -19.67
N LEU A 131 -15.21 -6.57 -20.82
CA LEU A 131 -13.87 -5.97 -20.87
C LEU A 131 -13.83 -4.64 -20.12
N TYR A 132 -14.85 -3.81 -20.30
CA TYR A 132 -14.96 -2.55 -19.56
C TYR A 132 -15.18 -2.76 -18.06
N LEU A 133 -15.98 -3.76 -17.65
CA LEU A 133 -16.12 -4.11 -16.24
C LEU A 133 -14.80 -4.59 -15.63
N ARG A 134 -14.05 -5.44 -16.33
CA ARG A 134 -12.72 -5.87 -15.88
C ARG A 134 -11.76 -4.68 -15.72
N MET A 135 -11.74 -3.76 -16.68
CA MET A 135 -10.91 -2.55 -16.57
C MET A 135 -11.36 -1.65 -15.40
N ALA A 136 -12.66 -1.54 -15.14
CA ALA A 136 -13.19 -0.81 -14.00
C ALA A 136 -12.73 -1.41 -12.66
N ILE A 137 -12.86 -2.73 -12.50
CA ILE A 137 -12.41 -3.46 -11.30
C ILE A 137 -10.90 -3.29 -11.10
N GLN A 138 -10.10 -3.48 -12.14
CA GLN A 138 -8.65 -3.32 -12.02
C GLN A 138 -8.26 -1.88 -11.64
N SER A 139 -8.92 -0.88 -12.23
CA SER A 139 -8.66 0.53 -11.89
C SER A 139 -9.07 0.84 -10.44
N TYR A 140 -10.18 0.27 -9.96
CA TYR A 140 -10.59 0.37 -8.57
C TYR A 140 -9.56 -0.24 -7.60
N ARG A 141 -8.95 -1.38 -7.96
CA ARG A 141 -7.86 -2.00 -7.17
C ARG A 141 -6.59 -1.15 -7.11
N LEU A 142 -6.38 -0.26 -8.08
CA LEU A 142 -5.31 0.75 -8.05
C LEU A 142 -5.70 2.02 -7.27
N SER A 143 -6.89 2.05 -6.65
CA SER A 143 -7.48 3.25 -6.05
C SER A 143 -7.70 4.40 -7.03
N ASP A 144 -7.67 4.13 -8.35
CA ASP A 144 -8.00 5.11 -9.39
C ASP A 144 -9.52 5.09 -9.65
N LEU A 145 -10.25 5.71 -8.73
CA LEU A 145 -11.72 5.80 -8.80
C LEU A 145 -12.19 6.51 -10.06
N GLN A 146 -11.46 7.52 -10.54
CA GLN A 146 -11.84 8.28 -11.71
C GLN A 146 -11.83 7.39 -12.96
N LEU A 147 -10.75 6.63 -13.14
CA LEU A 147 -10.62 5.69 -14.25
C LEU A 147 -11.60 4.52 -14.10
N ALA A 148 -11.78 3.99 -12.88
CA ALA A 148 -12.75 2.93 -12.60
C ALA A 148 -14.17 3.34 -13.01
N SER A 149 -14.61 4.52 -12.57
CA SER A 149 -15.90 5.11 -12.91
C SER A 149 -16.06 5.33 -14.43
N SER A 150 -14.99 5.74 -15.12
CA SER A 150 -15.04 5.94 -16.58
C SER A 150 -15.31 4.64 -17.34
N TYR A 151 -14.60 3.56 -16.99
CA TYR A 151 -14.80 2.26 -17.62
C TYR A 151 -16.15 1.64 -17.26
N TRP A 152 -16.61 1.81 -16.02
CA TRP A 152 -17.94 1.36 -15.63
C TRP A 152 -19.05 2.04 -16.45
N ARG A 153 -18.94 3.35 -16.73
CA ARG A 153 -19.94 4.05 -17.57
C ARG A 153 -20.02 3.45 -18.96
N LEU A 154 -18.88 3.13 -19.57
CA LEU A 154 -18.83 2.45 -20.88
C LEU A 154 -19.49 1.07 -20.82
N ALA A 155 -19.25 0.29 -19.76
CA ALA A 155 -19.92 -0.99 -19.55
C ALA A 155 -21.45 -0.83 -19.42
N ARG A 156 -21.89 0.20 -18.67
CA ARG A 156 -23.31 0.51 -18.45
C ARG A 156 -24.03 0.99 -19.69
N GLU A 157 -23.36 1.77 -20.55
CA GLU A 157 -23.91 2.19 -21.84
C GLU A 157 -24.21 0.99 -22.76
N LEU A 158 -23.39 -0.07 -22.68
CA LEU A 158 -23.56 -1.28 -23.49
C LEU A 158 -24.67 -2.21 -22.99
N ASP A 159 -24.80 -2.36 -21.66
CA ASP A 159 -25.83 -3.21 -21.07
C ASP A 159 -26.24 -2.71 -19.67
N PRO A 160 -27.18 -1.74 -19.61
CA PRO A 160 -27.45 -0.99 -18.39
C PRO A 160 -28.14 -1.80 -17.29
N ASN A 161 -28.78 -2.91 -17.63
CA ASN A 161 -29.57 -3.73 -16.69
C ASN A 161 -28.87 -5.03 -16.29
N HIS A 162 -27.63 -5.24 -16.72
CA HIS A 162 -26.90 -6.44 -16.38
C HIS A 162 -26.55 -6.49 -14.89
N PRO A 163 -26.78 -7.63 -14.21
CA PRO A 163 -26.52 -7.75 -12.77
C PRO A 163 -25.13 -7.29 -12.35
N GLU A 164 -24.08 -7.72 -13.07
CA GLU A 164 -22.69 -7.38 -12.73
C GLU A 164 -22.39 -5.89 -12.94
N VAL A 165 -23.04 -5.22 -13.90
CA VAL A 165 -22.90 -3.77 -14.09
C VAL A 165 -23.49 -3.04 -12.90
N LEU A 166 -24.67 -3.46 -12.44
CA LEU A 166 -25.31 -2.85 -11.28
C LEU A 166 -24.49 -3.09 -10.00
N GLU A 167 -24.00 -4.31 -9.80
CA GLU A 167 -23.16 -4.69 -8.66
C GLU A 167 -21.88 -3.85 -8.58
N ILE A 168 -21.14 -3.74 -9.70
CA ILE A 168 -19.94 -2.91 -9.75
C ILE A 168 -20.29 -1.42 -9.60
N GLY A 169 -21.46 -0.98 -10.08
CA GLY A 169 -21.94 0.39 -9.88
C GLY A 169 -22.14 0.73 -8.41
N VAL A 170 -22.69 -0.20 -7.64
CA VAL A 170 -22.82 -0.09 -6.18
C VAL A 170 -21.45 -0.08 -5.52
N LEU A 171 -20.53 -0.98 -5.91
CA LEU A 171 -19.16 -1.02 -5.41
C LEU A 171 -18.43 0.32 -5.59
N LEU A 172 -18.64 0.98 -6.73
CA LEU A 172 -18.01 2.26 -7.07
C LEU A 172 -18.75 3.48 -6.52
N GLY A 173 -19.87 3.30 -5.82
CA GLY A 173 -20.70 4.40 -5.32
C GLY A 173 -21.41 5.21 -6.41
N MET A 174 -21.60 4.63 -7.60
CA MET A 174 -22.16 5.31 -8.79
C MET A 174 -23.68 5.26 -8.86
N GLY A 175 -24.34 4.53 -7.96
CA GLY A 175 -25.79 4.34 -7.94
C GLY A 175 -26.30 3.44 -9.08
N ILE A 176 -27.50 2.88 -8.88
CA ILE A 176 -28.22 2.07 -9.86
C ILE A 176 -28.96 3.02 -10.80
#